data_AF-A0A4Q3CF90-F1
#
_entry.id   AF-A0A4Q3CF90-F1
#
_cell.length_a   1.000
_cell.length_b   1.000
_cell.length_c   1.000
_cell.angle_alpha   90.00
_cell.angle_beta   90.00
_cell.angle_gamma   90.00
#
_symmetry.space_group_name_H-M   'P 1'
#
loop_
_entity.id
_entity.type
_entity.pdbx_description
1 polymer ?
#
loop_
_entity_poly.entity_id
_entity_poly.type
_entity_poly.pdbx_seq_one_letter_code
_entity_poly.pdbx_strand_id
1 'polypeptide(L)'
;MARDDKNTRRWNDGARSVSEHLREYDWDGAIAAGAPEVATLIADRHDEIARAFWDHYLTLTSTQRLRDWASNRREFEAQLESSMLYARIKYESPYGEEWVSMAFEHAERTDRAHIPLTATFAGLACAHSKTIEILADKIGGDTARLGRLSDVVQRLSMVEADLMATHLGARDQAEAGAERHERSVQFQASIAESIQSATEAGNRIRVQAQGASSSARGMLGKASEVAAAAEQSAVAMREAAQTAAGLIRAIEDARLEVEAAAEIATRASGQAGAAVGTSEALSDHAKSIESILGLIRDIAGQTKDRFDRLGVVAERFAGANGGACL
;
A
#
# COMPACT_ATOMS: atom_id res chain seq x y z
N MET A 1 0.97 -36.89 -7.50
CA MET A 1 -0.11 -37.54 -6.71
C MET A 1 -1.44 -37.15 -7.33
N ALA A 2 -1.90 -37.95 -8.30
CA ALA A 2 -3.25 -37.83 -8.83
C ALA A 2 -4.21 -38.31 -7.73
N ARG A 3 -5.02 -37.40 -7.18
CA ARG A 3 -6.14 -37.79 -6.33
C ARG A 3 -7.17 -38.46 -7.24
N ASP A 4 -7.22 -39.77 -7.08
CA ASP A 4 -8.26 -40.67 -7.57
C ASP A 4 -9.60 -40.15 -7.00
N ASP A 5 -10.36 -39.44 -7.84
CA ASP A 5 -11.68 -38.87 -7.51
C ASP A 5 -12.72 -40.00 -7.48
N LYS A 6 -12.46 -40.99 -6.61
CA LYS A 6 -13.35 -42.10 -6.32
C LYS A 6 -14.48 -41.56 -5.48
N ASN A 7 -15.70 -41.66 -6.05
CA ASN A 7 -16.99 -41.57 -5.38
C ASN A 7 -17.78 -40.26 -5.57
N THR A 8 -17.98 -39.86 -6.82
CA THR A 8 -19.32 -39.42 -7.22
C THR A 8 -19.93 -40.52 -8.08
N ARG A 9 -20.54 -41.53 -7.44
CA ARG A 9 -21.50 -42.40 -8.15
C ARG A 9 -22.64 -41.50 -8.63
N ARG A 10 -22.49 -40.96 -9.83
CA ARG A 10 -23.54 -40.27 -10.55
C ARG A 10 -24.57 -41.34 -10.91
N TRP A 11 -25.84 -41.01 -10.78
CA TRP A 11 -26.97 -41.88 -11.13
C TRP A 11 -27.08 -42.15 -12.65
N ASN A 12 -26.05 -41.79 -13.40
CA ASN A 12 -25.98 -41.76 -14.85
C ASN A 12 -24.61 -42.32 -15.24
N ASP A 13 -24.60 -43.43 -15.98
CA ASP A 13 -23.39 -44.16 -16.41
C ASP A 13 -22.63 -43.48 -17.56
N GLY A 14 -22.97 -42.22 -17.87
CA GLY A 14 -22.31 -41.41 -18.89
C GLY A 14 -23.05 -41.41 -20.23
N ALA A 15 -22.43 -40.81 -21.26
CA ALA A 15 -23.02 -40.75 -22.59
C ALA A 15 -23.04 -42.15 -23.23
N ARG A 16 -24.20 -42.83 -23.16
CA ARG A 16 -24.47 -44.10 -23.83
C ARG A 16 -25.17 -43.85 -25.16
N SER A 17 -24.85 -44.66 -26.16
CA SER A 17 -25.59 -44.67 -27.43
C SER A 17 -27.03 -45.17 -27.22
N VAL A 18 -27.93 -44.81 -28.15
CA VAL A 18 -29.34 -45.25 -28.16
C VAL A 18 -29.47 -46.77 -28.02
N SER A 19 -28.67 -47.48 -28.80
CA SER A 19 -28.61 -48.94 -28.83
C SER A 19 -28.14 -49.54 -27.50
N GLU A 20 -27.32 -48.83 -26.73
CA GLU A 20 -26.89 -49.29 -25.41
C GLU A 20 -28.00 -49.09 -24.37
N HIS A 21 -28.68 -47.95 -24.37
CA HIS A 21 -29.83 -47.72 -23.48
C HIS A 21 -30.92 -48.78 -23.72
N LEU A 22 -31.33 -48.97 -24.97
CA LEU A 22 -32.43 -49.91 -25.28
C LEU A 22 -32.14 -51.37 -24.95
N ARG A 23 -30.88 -51.82 -25.01
CA ARG A 23 -30.52 -53.21 -24.65
C ARG A 23 -30.86 -53.55 -23.21
N GLU A 24 -30.81 -52.58 -22.30
CA GLU A 24 -31.16 -52.78 -20.89
C GLU A 24 -32.67 -52.96 -20.70
N TYR A 25 -33.49 -52.41 -21.60
CA TYR A 25 -34.95 -52.52 -21.59
C TYR A 25 -35.49 -53.64 -22.50
N ASP A 26 -34.69 -54.10 -23.47
CA ASP A 26 -35.03 -55.18 -24.40
C ASP A 26 -34.30 -56.49 -24.08
N TRP A 27 -34.23 -56.85 -22.80
CA TRP A 27 -33.46 -58.01 -22.31
C TRP A 27 -33.92 -59.36 -22.89
N ASP A 28 -35.16 -59.44 -23.36
CA ASP A 28 -35.80 -60.64 -23.92
C ASP A 28 -36.20 -60.48 -25.40
N GLY A 29 -35.86 -59.36 -26.05
CA GLY A 29 -36.23 -59.08 -27.44
C GLY A 29 -37.70 -58.70 -27.66
N ALA A 30 -38.48 -58.47 -26.60
CA ALA A 30 -39.90 -58.14 -26.69
C ALA A 30 -40.16 -56.81 -27.41
N ILE A 31 -39.30 -55.80 -27.24
CA ILE A 31 -39.44 -54.50 -27.91
C ILE A 31 -39.20 -54.67 -29.41
N ALA A 32 -38.10 -55.33 -29.79
CA ALA A 32 -37.77 -55.56 -31.20
C ALA A 32 -38.89 -56.34 -31.94
N ALA A 33 -39.50 -57.33 -31.28
CA ALA A 33 -40.58 -58.12 -31.86
C ALA A 33 -41.94 -57.40 -31.87
N GLY A 34 -42.29 -56.69 -30.79
CA GLY A 34 -43.63 -56.14 -30.58
C GLY A 34 -43.83 -54.71 -31.09
N ALA A 35 -42.78 -53.89 -31.18
CA ALA A 35 -42.92 -52.50 -31.62
C ALA A 35 -43.50 -52.34 -33.04
N PRO A 36 -43.10 -53.14 -34.06
CA PRO A 36 -43.73 -53.06 -35.39
C PRO A 36 -45.23 -53.41 -35.38
N GLU A 37 -45.63 -54.31 -34.47
CA GLU A 37 -47.04 -54.67 -34.28
C GLU A 37 -47.82 -53.51 -33.65
N VAL A 38 -47.27 -52.86 -32.62
CA VAL A 38 -47.85 -51.64 -32.05
C VAL A 38 -47.98 -50.56 -33.12
N ALA A 39 -46.93 -50.31 -33.91
CA ALA A 39 -46.93 -49.32 -35.00
C ALA A 39 -48.08 -49.57 -35.99
N THR A 40 -48.30 -50.83 -36.37
CA THR A 40 -49.38 -51.22 -37.28
C THR A 40 -50.77 -50.97 -36.67
N LEU A 41 -50.97 -51.29 -35.39
CA LEU A 41 -52.27 -51.17 -34.73
C LEU A 41 -52.69 -49.72 -34.47
N ILE A 42 -51.73 -48.81 -34.28
CA ILE A 42 -51.99 -47.39 -34.01
C ILE A 42 -51.90 -46.50 -35.24
N ALA A 43 -51.60 -47.06 -36.42
CA ALA A 43 -51.23 -46.32 -37.62
C ALA A 43 -52.24 -45.21 -38.00
N ASP A 44 -53.53 -45.46 -37.78
CA ASP A 44 -54.65 -44.58 -38.10
C ASP A 44 -55.10 -43.67 -36.94
N ARG A 45 -54.43 -43.72 -35.77
CA ARG A 45 -54.87 -43.04 -34.53
C ARG A 45 -53.75 -42.29 -33.81
N HIS A 46 -52.69 -41.88 -34.52
CA HIS A 46 -51.61 -41.07 -33.96
C HIS A 46 -52.08 -39.69 -33.46
N ASP A 47 -53.10 -39.11 -34.08
CA ASP A 47 -53.66 -37.81 -33.68
C ASP A 47 -54.30 -37.89 -32.29
N GLU A 48 -54.99 -38.99 -31.97
CA GLU A 48 -55.59 -39.20 -30.64
C GLU A 48 -54.53 -39.30 -29.55
N ILE A 49 -53.41 -39.96 -29.83
CA ILE A 49 -52.27 -40.08 -28.91
C ILE A 49 -51.64 -38.70 -28.68
N ALA A 50 -51.39 -37.95 -29.76
CA ALA A 50 -50.81 -36.63 -29.68
C ALA A 50 -51.74 -35.63 -28.95
N ARG A 51 -53.06 -35.70 -29.19
CA ARG A 51 -54.04 -34.88 -28.47
C ARG A 51 -54.10 -35.23 -26.99
N ALA A 52 -54.10 -36.52 -26.63
CA ALA A 52 -54.08 -36.94 -25.23
C ALA A 52 -52.88 -36.37 -24.47
N PHE A 53 -51.69 -36.33 -25.10
CA PHE A 53 -50.52 -35.64 -24.54
C PHE A 53 -50.85 -34.17 -24.25
N TRP A 54 -51.26 -33.40 -25.27
CA TRP A 54 -51.44 -31.96 -25.15
C TRP A 54 -52.60 -31.56 -24.24
N ASP A 55 -53.72 -32.28 -24.30
CA ASP A 55 -54.90 -32.05 -23.47
C ASP A 55 -54.54 -32.17 -21.98
N HIS A 56 -53.79 -33.22 -21.59
CA HIS A 56 -53.32 -33.34 -20.22
C HIS A 56 -52.21 -32.33 -19.90
N TYR A 57 -51.20 -32.23 -20.77
CA TYR A 57 -50.04 -31.38 -20.56
C TYR A 57 -50.41 -29.93 -20.32
N LEU A 58 -51.39 -29.36 -21.05
CA LEU A 58 -51.83 -27.97 -20.89
C LEU A 58 -52.71 -27.72 -19.65
N THR A 59 -53.18 -28.77 -18.97
CA THR A 59 -53.92 -28.65 -17.69
C THR A 59 -52.99 -28.42 -16.51
N LEU A 60 -51.72 -28.81 -16.64
CA LEU A 60 -50.74 -28.73 -15.56
C LEU A 60 -50.43 -27.27 -15.17
N THR A 61 -50.16 -27.03 -13.90
CA THR A 61 -49.80 -25.69 -13.40
C THR A 61 -48.48 -25.20 -14.00
N SER A 62 -47.50 -26.10 -14.20
CA SER A 62 -46.18 -25.78 -14.77
C SER A 62 -46.23 -25.32 -16.22
N THR A 63 -47.28 -25.68 -16.97
CA THR A 63 -47.43 -25.41 -18.41
C THR A 63 -48.52 -24.38 -18.68
N GLN A 64 -49.13 -23.79 -17.65
CA GLN A 64 -50.22 -22.82 -17.77
C GLN A 64 -49.88 -21.66 -18.72
N ARG A 65 -48.62 -21.21 -18.74
CA ARG A 65 -48.14 -20.14 -19.63
C ARG A 65 -48.18 -20.50 -21.11
N LEU A 66 -48.21 -21.79 -21.45
CA LEU A 66 -48.30 -22.27 -22.83
C LEU A 66 -49.72 -22.23 -23.39
N ARG A 67 -50.76 -21.99 -22.59
CA ARG A 67 -52.15 -22.00 -23.08
C ARG A 67 -52.43 -20.88 -24.09
N ASP A 68 -51.83 -19.71 -23.89
CA ASP A 68 -51.96 -18.60 -24.83
C ASP A 68 -51.28 -18.94 -26.17
N TRP A 69 -50.10 -19.56 -26.10
CA TRP A 69 -49.40 -20.08 -27.27
C TRP A 69 -50.21 -21.18 -27.98
N ALA A 70 -50.77 -22.13 -27.23
CA ALA A 70 -51.60 -23.21 -27.78
C ALA A 70 -52.91 -22.70 -28.42
N SER A 71 -53.35 -21.48 -28.05
CA SER A 71 -54.48 -20.82 -28.70
C SER A 71 -54.16 -20.30 -30.11
N ASN A 72 -52.87 -20.18 -30.46
CA ASN A 72 -52.43 -19.92 -31.82
C ASN A 72 -52.53 -21.20 -32.67
N ARG A 73 -53.64 -21.31 -33.41
CA ARG A 73 -54.00 -22.52 -34.17
C ARG A 73 -52.87 -23.02 -35.08
N ARG A 74 -52.20 -22.15 -35.82
CA ARG A 74 -51.17 -22.56 -36.79
C ARG A 74 -49.93 -23.14 -36.12
N GLU A 75 -49.46 -22.51 -35.05
CA GLU A 75 -48.28 -22.97 -34.32
C GLU A 75 -48.57 -24.25 -33.55
N PHE A 76 -49.76 -24.34 -32.96
CA PHE A 76 -50.20 -25.54 -32.26
C PHE A 76 -50.40 -26.73 -33.22
N GLU A 77 -50.97 -26.52 -34.42
CA GLU A 77 -51.10 -27.55 -35.45
C GLU A 77 -49.74 -28.12 -35.87
N ALA A 78 -48.74 -27.28 -36.13
CA ALA A 78 -47.39 -27.74 -36.46
C ALA A 78 -46.75 -28.56 -35.33
N GLN A 79 -47.01 -28.17 -34.07
CA GLN A 79 -46.52 -28.93 -32.93
C GLN A 79 -47.26 -30.26 -32.75
N LEU A 80 -48.55 -30.31 -33.06
CA LEU A 80 -49.33 -31.54 -33.05
C LEU A 80 -48.84 -32.52 -34.13
N GLU A 81 -48.52 -32.04 -35.33
CA GLU A 81 -47.91 -32.85 -36.40
C GLU A 81 -46.57 -33.45 -35.94
N SER A 82 -45.72 -32.65 -35.28
CA SER A 82 -44.47 -33.13 -34.69
C SER A 82 -44.71 -34.20 -33.62
N SER A 83 -45.71 -34.04 -32.75
CA SER A 83 -46.08 -35.04 -31.74
C SER A 83 -46.64 -36.32 -32.37
N MET A 84 -47.39 -36.24 -33.47
CA MET A 84 -47.85 -37.40 -34.22
C MET A 84 -46.68 -38.17 -34.86
N LEU A 85 -45.71 -37.44 -35.43
CA LEU A 85 -44.48 -38.04 -35.95
C LEU A 85 -43.70 -38.76 -34.84
N TYR A 86 -43.58 -38.13 -33.67
CA TYR A 86 -42.92 -38.73 -32.51
C TYR A 86 -43.62 -40.02 -32.05
N ALA A 87 -44.96 -40.01 -31.96
CA ALA A 87 -45.76 -41.18 -31.62
C ALA A 87 -45.60 -42.33 -32.64
N ARG A 88 -45.33 -42.00 -33.91
CA ARG A 88 -45.12 -42.96 -35.00
C ARG A 88 -43.71 -43.56 -34.98
N ILE A 89 -42.67 -42.74 -35.07
CA ILE A 89 -41.28 -43.19 -35.24
C ILE A 89 -40.83 -44.06 -34.07
N LYS A 90 -41.31 -43.77 -32.85
CA LYS A 90 -41.02 -44.57 -31.65
C LYS A 90 -41.26 -46.07 -31.84
N TYR A 91 -42.35 -46.45 -32.52
CA TYR A 91 -42.71 -47.85 -32.70
C TYR A 91 -42.22 -48.40 -34.06
N GLU A 92 -42.10 -47.55 -35.08
CA GLU A 92 -41.54 -47.96 -36.38
C GLU A 92 -40.03 -48.22 -36.34
N SER A 93 -39.30 -47.45 -35.53
CA SER A 93 -37.85 -47.51 -35.42
C SER A 93 -37.41 -47.23 -33.97
N PRO A 94 -37.70 -48.13 -33.02
CA PRO A 94 -37.37 -47.91 -31.60
C PRO A 94 -35.86 -47.76 -31.35
N TYR A 95 -34.99 -48.27 -32.23
CA TYR A 95 -33.52 -48.11 -32.14
C TYR A 95 -32.98 -46.99 -33.04
N GLY A 96 -33.86 -46.22 -33.68
CA GLY A 96 -33.49 -45.17 -34.62
C GLY A 96 -32.97 -43.92 -33.91
N GLU A 97 -31.92 -43.33 -34.48
CA GLU A 97 -31.36 -42.06 -33.98
C GLU A 97 -32.35 -40.89 -34.09
N GLU A 98 -33.27 -40.93 -35.07
CA GLU A 98 -34.27 -39.89 -35.28
C GLU A 98 -35.21 -39.74 -34.06
N TRP A 99 -35.72 -40.85 -33.53
CA TRP A 99 -36.58 -40.82 -32.34
C TRP A 99 -35.85 -40.23 -31.13
N VAL A 100 -34.58 -40.61 -30.93
CA VAL A 100 -33.79 -40.09 -29.81
C VAL A 100 -33.46 -38.62 -29.97
N SER A 101 -33.12 -38.19 -31.19
CA SER A 101 -32.92 -36.77 -31.50
C SER A 101 -34.18 -35.96 -31.16
N MET A 102 -35.36 -36.43 -31.54
CA MET A 102 -36.62 -35.78 -31.17
C MET A 102 -36.86 -35.80 -29.65
N ALA A 103 -36.53 -36.88 -28.96
CA ALA A 103 -36.67 -36.97 -27.51
C ALA A 103 -35.76 -35.94 -26.79
N PHE A 104 -34.52 -35.81 -27.23
CA PHE A 104 -33.58 -34.80 -26.73
C PHE A 104 -34.06 -33.38 -27.05
N GLU A 105 -34.52 -33.11 -28.27
CA GLU A 105 -35.03 -31.80 -28.64
C GLU A 105 -36.25 -31.41 -27.77
N HIS A 106 -37.16 -32.36 -27.49
CA HIS A 106 -38.28 -32.13 -26.58
C HIS A 106 -37.83 -31.81 -25.15
N ALA A 107 -36.87 -32.57 -24.61
CA ALA A 107 -36.30 -32.30 -23.30
C ALA A 107 -35.65 -30.90 -23.24
N GLU A 108 -34.85 -30.54 -24.24
CA GLU A 108 -34.18 -29.23 -24.32
C GLU A 108 -35.15 -28.06 -24.52
N ARG A 109 -36.23 -28.25 -25.28
CA ARG A 109 -37.25 -27.21 -25.47
C ARG A 109 -38.02 -26.95 -24.17
N THR A 110 -38.35 -28.01 -23.43
CA THR A 110 -39.07 -27.88 -22.16
C THR A 110 -38.18 -27.28 -21.07
N ASP A 111 -36.91 -27.67 -21.01
CA ASP A 111 -35.91 -27.08 -20.12
C ASP A 111 -35.68 -25.58 -20.39
N ARG A 112 -35.48 -25.19 -21.66
CA ARG A 112 -35.37 -23.76 -22.06
C ARG A 112 -36.62 -22.94 -21.74
N ALA A 113 -37.79 -23.56 -21.72
CA ALA A 113 -39.04 -22.93 -21.32
C ALA A 113 -39.23 -22.90 -19.78
N HIS A 114 -38.25 -23.39 -19.01
CA HIS A 114 -38.31 -23.58 -17.56
C HIS A 114 -39.51 -24.42 -17.10
N ILE A 115 -39.87 -25.41 -17.92
CA ILE A 115 -40.91 -26.38 -17.58
C ILE A 115 -40.20 -27.61 -16.97
N PRO A 116 -40.57 -28.03 -15.75
CA PRO A 116 -39.99 -29.22 -15.14
C PRO A 116 -40.19 -30.44 -16.04
N LEU A 117 -39.15 -31.26 -16.19
CA LEU A 117 -39.21 -32.50 -16.96
C LEU A 117 -40.34 -33.44 -16.48
N THR A 118 -40.69 -33.38 -15.19
CA THR A 118 -41.83 -34.11 -14.62
C THR A 118 -43.17 -33.78 -15.28
N ALA A 119 -43.37 -32.55 -15.76
CA ALA A 119 -44.57 -32.16 -16.49
C ALA A 119 -44.61 -32.83 -17.88
N THR A 120 -43.47 -32.89 -18.56
CA THR A 120 -43.32 -33.61 -19.83
C THR A 120 -43.64 -35.08 -19.66
N PHE A 121 -43.12 -35.72 -18.60
CA PHE A 121 -43.42 -37.11 -18.27
C PHE A 121 -44.89 -37.35 -17.93
N ALA A 122 -45.56 -36.42 -17.25
CA ALA A 122 -47.00 -36.53 -17.00
C ALA A 122 -47.81 -36.50 -18.31
N GLY A 123 -47.45 -35.61 -19.24
CA GLY A 123 -48.04 -35.58 -20.58
C GLY A 123 -47.82 -36.89 -21.34
N LEU A 124 -46.57 -37.39 -21.36
CA LEU A 124 -46.21 -38.63 -22.04
C LEU A 124 -46.95 -39.84 -21.44
N ALA A 125 -47.08 -39.92 -20.11
CA ALA A 125 -47.83 -40.99 -19.45
C ALA A 125 -49.31 -41.02 -19.88
N CYS A 126 -49.92 -39.86 -20.11
CA CYS A 126 -51.29 -39.78 -20.66
C CYS A 126 -51.33 -40.30 -22.10
N ALA A 127 -50.34 -39.94 -22.92
CA ALA A 127 -50.22 -40.44 -24.28
C ALA A 127 -50.02 -41.97 -24.34
N HIS A 128 -49.16 -42.54 -23.49
CA HIS A 128 -48.98 -43.99 -23.40
C HIS A 128 -50.25 -44.72 -22.94
N SER A 129 -50.98 -44.12 -21.98
CA SER A 129 -52.28 -44.65 -21.55
C SER A 129 -53.27 -44.68 -22.72
N LYS A 130 -53.31 -43.61 -23.52
CA LYS A 130 -54.12 -43.57 -24.76
C LYS A 130 -53.68 -44.62 -25.77
N THR A 131 -52.38 -44.85 -25.94
CA THR A 131 -51.87 -45.93 -26.79
C THR A 131 -52.39 -47.29 -26.34
N ILE A 132 -52.35 -47.59 -25.04
CA ILE A 132 -52.85 -48.87 -24.49
C ILE A 132 -54.36 -49.01 -24.69
N GLU A 133 -55.13 -47.93 -24.53
CA GLU A 133 -56.57 -47.93 -24.83
C GLU A 133 -56.86 -48.26 -26.31
N ILE A 134 -56.10 -47.67 -27.23
CA ILE A 134 -56.21 -47.94 -28.68
C ILE A 134 -55.87 -49.41 -28.98
N LEU A 135 -54.82 -49.94 -28.35
CA LEU A 135 -54.44 -51.34 -28.49
C LEU A 135 -55.54 -52.27 -27.99
N ALA A 136 -56.15 -51.96 -26.83
CA ALA A 136 -57.25 -52.75 -26.28
C ALA A 136 -58.46 -52.77 -27.22
N ASP A 137 -58.80 -51.64 -27.82
CA ASP A 137 -59.89 -51.52 -28.80
C ASP A 137 -59.61 -52.33 -30.08
N LYS A 138 -58.40 -52.23 -30.64
CA LYS A 138 -58.02 -52.93 -31.89
C LYS A 138 -57.83 -54.44 -31.70
N ILE A 139 -57.33 -54.87 -30.53
CA ILE A 139 -57.09 -56.29 -30.22
C ILE A 139 -58.37 -56.99 -29.77
N GLY A 140 -59.26 -56.27 -29.07
CA GLY A 140 -60.46 -56.84 -28.47
C GLY A 140 -60.13 -57.77 -27.29
N GLY A 141 -60.72 -58.97 -27.28
CA GLY A 141 -60.70 -59.89 -26.13
C GLY A 141 -59.40 -60.66 -25.87
N ASP A 142 -58.38 -60.55 -26.74
CA ASP A 142 -57.09 -61.24 -26.56
C ASP A 142 -56.22 -60.53 -25.52
N THR A 143 -56.50 -60.83 -24.25
CA THR A 143 -55.80 -60.26 -23.09
C THR A 143 -54.32 -60.63 -23.05
N ALA A 144 -53.93 -61.79 -23.59
CA ALA A 144 -52.54 -62.20 -23.64
C ALA A 144 -51.73 -61.35 -24.63
N ARG A 145 -52.31 -61.07 -25.80
CA ARG A 145 -51.71 -60.17 -26.80
C ARG A 145 -51.67 -58.73 -26.30
N LEU A 146 -52.77 -58.25 -25.71
CA LEU A 146 -52.81 -56.91 -25.11
C LEU A 146 -51.75 -56.75 -24.00
N GLY A 147 -51.59 -57.75 -23.13
CA GLY A 147 -50.57 -57.75 -22.08
C GLY A 147 -49.16 -57.63 -22.64
N ARG A 148 -48.81 -58.39 -23.68
CA ARG A 148 -47.49 -58.32 -24.33
C ARG A 148 -47.22 -56.95 -24.95
N LEU A 149 -48.18 -56.38 -25.69
CA LEU A 149 -47.97 -55.09 -26.33
C LEU A 149 -47.99 -53.92 -25.32
N SER A 150 -48.75 -54.05 -24.23
CA SER A 150 -48.73 -53.06 -23.15
C SER A 150 -47.38 -53.04 -22.42
N ASP A 151 -46.75 -54.20 -22.23
CA ASP A 151 -45.38 -54.32 -21.73
C ASP A 151 -44.38 -53.58 -22.65
N VAL A 152 -44.49 -53.76 -23.97
CA VAL A 152 -43.66 -53.00 -24.94
C VAL A 152 -43.85 -51.49 -24.81
N VAL A 153 -45.09 -51.02 -24.69
CA VAL A 153 -45.38 -49.58 -24.50
C VAL A 153 -44.77 -49.06 -23.19
N GLN A 154 -44.87 -49.83 -22.10
CA GLN A 154 -44.32 -49.46 -20.80
C GLN A 154 -42.79 -49.43 -20.81
N ARG A 155 -42.13 -50.39 -21.45
CA ARG A 155 -40.66 -50.41 -21.50
C ARG A 155 -40.13 -49.25 -22.34
N LEU A 156 -40.76 -48.97 -23.48
CA LEU A 156 -40.40 -47.80 -24.30
C LEU A 156 -40.64 -46.48 -23.57
N SER A 157 -41.68 -46.36 -22.72
CA SER A 157 -41.87 -45.15 -21.92
C SER A 157 -40.76 -44.92 -20.90
N MET A 158 -40.22 -45.99 -20.32
CA MET A 158 -39.05 -45.91 -19.43
C MET A 158 -37.78 -45.53 -20.18
N VAL A 159 -37.60 -46.04 -21.40
CA VAL A 159 -36.49 -45.61 -22.27
C VAL A 159 -36.59 -44.12 -22.58
N GLU A 160 -37.79 -43.59 -22.93
CA GLU A 160 -37.98 -42.14 -23.16
C GLU A 160 -37.58 -41.32 -21.93
N ALA A 161 -38.02 -41.76 -20.75
CA ALA A 161 -37.73 -41.06 -19.50
C ALA A 161 -36.23 -41.06 -19.17
N ASP A 162 -35.56 -42.20 -19.31
CA ASP A 162 -34.13 -42.36 -19.08
C ASP A 162 -33.32 -41.50 -20.06
N LEU A 163 -33.60 -41.59 -21.36
CA LEU A 163 -32.91 -40.81 -22.39
C LEU A 163 -33.00 -39.31 -22.11
N MET A 164 -34.20 -38.78 -21.85
CA MET A 164 -34.40 -37.35 -21.59
C MET A 164 -33.70 -36.90 -20.30
N ALA A 165 -33.83 -37.67 -19.21
CA ALA A 165 -33.23 -37.32 -17.92
C ALA A 165 -31.70 -37.40 -17.96
N THR A 166 -31.15 -38.43 -18.61
CA THR A 166 -29.71 -38.62 -18.81
C THR A 166 -29.12 -37.49 -19.64
N HIS A 167 -29.80 -37.06 -20.71
CA HIS A 167 -29.37 -35.96 -21.56
C HIS A 167 -29.32 -34.63 -20.81
N LEU A 168 -30.41 -34.24 -20.14
CA LEU A 168 -30.44 -32.99 -19.36
C LEU A 168 -29.45 -33.03 -18.19
N GLY A 169 -29.34 -34.16 -17.48
CA GLY A 169 -28.36 -34.31 -16.40
C GLY A 169 -26.90 -34.21 -16.88
N ALA A 170 -26.59 -34.70 -18.08
CA ALA A 170 -25.26 -34.53 -18.68
C ALA A 170 -24.98 -33.05 -19.04
N ARG A 171 -25.99 -32.34 -19.56
CA ARG A 171 -25.90 -30.91 -19.86
C ARG A 171 -25.67 -30.08 -18.60
N ASP A 172 -26.47 -30.29 -17.55
CA ASP A 172 -26.32 -29.59 -16.26
C ASP A 172 -24.92 -29.81 -15.66
N GLN A 173 -24.39 -31.04 -15.75
CA GLN A 173 -23.05 -31.36 -15.28
C GLN A 173 -21.95 -30.67 -16.09
N ALA A 174 -22.13 -30.59 -17.41
CA ALA A 174 -21.21 -29.90 -18.30
C ALA A 174 -21.22 -28.40 -18.05
N GLU A 175 -22.39 -27.78 -17.89
CA GLU A 175 -22.55 -26.36 -17.58
C GLU A 175 -21.93 -26.02 -16.21
N ALA A 176 -22.29 -26.77 -15.16
CA ALA A 176 -21.68 -26.58 -13.85
C ALA A 176 -20.16 -26.83 -13.86
N GLY A 177 -19.68 -27.72 -14.74
CA GLY A 177 -18.26 -27.93 -14.98
C GLY A 177 -17.57 -26.72 -15.62
N ALA A 178 -18.19 -26.16 -16.67
CA ALA A 178 -17.73 -24.97 -17.37
C ALA A 178 -17.69 -23.74 -16.44
N GLU A 179 -18.76 -23.51 -15.67
CA GLU A 179 -18.81 -22.42 -14.69
C GLU A 179 -17.70 -22.53 -13.63
N ARG A 180 -17.46 -23.73 -13.09
CA ARG A 180 -16.37 -23.96 -12.12
C ARG A 180 -15.01 -23.71 -12.76
N HIS A 181 -14.81 -24.14 -14.00
CA HIS A 181 -13.56 -23.92 -14.73
C HIS A 181 -13.33 -22.41 -14.96
N GLU A 182 -14.33 -21.69 -15.45
CA GLU A 182 -14.26 -20.25 -15.66
C GLU A 182 -13.93 -19.49 -14.37
N ARG A 183 -14.64 -19.80 -13.27
CA ARG A 183 -14.36 -19.20 -11.95
C ARG A 183 -12.93 -19.49 -11.47
N SER A 184 -12.42 -20.69 -11.72
CA SER A 184 -11.03 -21.04 -11.38
C SER A 184 -10.03 -20.22 -12.20
N VAL A 185 -10.27 -20.02 -13.49
CA VAL A 185 -9.42 -19.19 -14.36
C VAL A 185 -9.42 -17.73 -13.90
N GLN A 186 -10.60 -17.16 -13.62
CA GLN A 186 -10.73 -15.80 -13.10
C GLN A 186 -10.01 -15.62 -11.76
N PHE A 187 -10.14 -16.59 -10.85
CA PHE A 187 -9.46 -16.57 -9.56
C PHE A 187 -7.93 -16.61 -9.70
N GLN A 188 -7.40 -17.48 -10.57
CA GLN A 188 -5.96 -17.55 -10.85
C GLN A 188 -5.42 -16.24 -11.44
N ALA A 189 -6.17 -15.61 -12.35
CA ALA A 189 -5.81 -14.31 -12.91
C ALA A 189 -5.77 -13.22 -11.83
N SER A 190 -6.77 -13.16 -10.95
CA SER A 190 -6.82 -12.19 -9.84
C SER A 190 -5.67 -12.36 -8.84
N ILE A 191 -5.28 -13.59 -8.53
CA ILE A 191 -4.10 -13.86 -7.70
C ILE A 191 -2.83 -13.35 -8.38
N ALA A 192 -2.63 -13.65 -9.66
CA ALA A 192 -1.45 -13.23 -10.39
C ALA A 192 -1.31 -11.69 -10.41
N GLU A 193 -2.42 -10.98 -10.66
CA GLU A 193 -2.50 -9.52 -10.61
C GLU A 193 -2.16 -8.96 -9.21
N SER A 194 -2.70 -9.59 -8.16
CA SER A 194 -2.44 -9.20 -6.77
C SER A 194 -0.97 -9.38 -6.39
N ILE A 195 -0.35 -10.51 -6.79
CA ILE A 195 1.08 -10.77 -6.56
C ILE A 195 1.95 -9.76 -7.30
N GLN A 196 1.62 -9.45 -8.55
CA GLN A 196 2.34 -8.45 -9.34
C GLN A 196 2.27 -7.08 -8.66
N SER A 197 1.06 -6.66 -8.24
CA SER A 197 0.84 -5.40 -7.53
C SER A 197 1.63 -5.31 -6.21
N ALA A 198 1.64 -6.40 -5.44
CA ALA A 198 2.42 -6.49 -4.20
C ALA A 198 3.93 -6.41 -4.45
N THR A 199 4.42 -7.05 -5.52
CA THR A 199 5.83 -7.00 -5.92
C THR A 199 6.25 -5.59 -6.32
N GLU A 200 5.42 -4.89 -7.09
CA GLU A 200 5.65 -3.50 -7.47
C GLU A 200 5.64 -2.56 -6.25
N ALA A 201 4.68 -2.75 -5.35
CA ALA A 201 4.63 -1.99 -4.10
C ALA A 201 5.87 -2.24 -3.24
N GLY A 202 6.30 -3.50 -3.09
CA GLY A 202 7.53 -3.86 -2.39
C GLY A 202 8.78 -3.23 -3.01
N ASN A 203 8.87 -3.20 -4.34
CA ASN A 203 9.95 -2.51 -5.05
C ASN A 203 9.97 -1.01 -4.78
N ARG A 204 8.81 -0.34 -4.80
CA ARG A 204 8.71 1.10 -4.47
C ARG A 204 9.17 1.38 -3.04
N ILE A 205 8.70 0.59 -2.08
CA ILE A 205 9.11 0.71 -0.66
C ILE A 205 10.62 0.54 -0.52
N ARG A 206 11.22 -0.44 -1.19
CA ARG A 206 12.68 -0.68 -1.15
C ARG A 206 13.46 0.53 -1.67
N VAL A 207 13.05 1.11 -2.79
CA VAL A 207 13.70 2.32 -3.36
C VAL A 207 13.56 3.50 -2.40
N GLN A 208 12.38 3.71 -1.81
CA GLN A 208 12.15 4.79 -0.86
C GLN A 208 12.97 4.62 0.42
N ALA A 209 13.08 3.40 0.94
CA ALA A 209 13.90 3.08 2.10
C ALA A 209 15.40 3.34 1.84
N GLN A 210 15.89 3.00 0.64
CA GLN A 210 17.26 3.32 0.22
C GLN A 210 17.50 4.83 0.15
N GLY A 211 16.56 5.58 -0.44
CA GLY A 211 16.60 7.04 -0.48
C GLY A 211 16.63 7.66 0.92
N ALA A 212 15.72 7.25 1.81
CA ALA A 212 15.68 7.73 3.19
C ALA A 212 16.97 7.40 3.97
N SER A 213 17.54 6.20 3.78
CA SER A 213 18.81 5.82 4.41
C SER A 213 19.98 6.68 3.92
N SER A 214 20.04 6.95 2.62
CA SER A 214 21.01 7.87 2.00
C SER A 214 20.90 9.27 2.59
N SER A 215 19.69 9.84 2.64
CA SER A 215 19.45 11.15 3.22
C SER A 215 19.84 11.21 4.70
N ALA A 216 19.48 10.20 5.50
CA ALA A 216 19.85 10.13 6.90
C ALA A 216 21.37 10.11 7.09
N ARG A 217 22.11 9.33 6.28
CA ARG A 217 23.58 9.34 6.31
C ARG A 217 24.16 10.69 5.89
N GLY A 218 23.59 11.34 4.88
CA GLY A 218 23.98 12.68 4.47
C GLY A 218 23.78 13.71 5.59
N MET A 219 22.63 13.68 6.27
CA MET A 219 22.35 14.55 7.42
C MET A 219 23.32 14.27 8.57
N LEU A 220 23.61 13.00 8.89
CA LEU A 220 24.60 12.64 9.91
C LEU A 220 26.01 13.17 9.55
N GLY A 221 26.40 13.09 8.28
CA GLY A 221 27.65 13.67 7.79
C GLY A 221 27.71 15.18 8.03
N LYS A 222 26.64 15.91 7.67
CA LYS A 222 26.55 17.35 7.91
C LYS A 222 26.50 17.73 9.38
N ALA A 223 25.78 16.96 10.21
CA ALA A 223 25.78 17.16 11.64
C ALA A 223 27.18 16.98 12.24
N SER A 224 27.94 15.97 11.78
CA SER A 224 29.33 15.77 12.18
C SER A 224 30.25 16.91 11.73
N GLU A 225 30.07 17.44 10.50
CA GLU A 225 30.81 18.63 10.04
C GLU A 225 30.53 19.86 10.92
N VAL A 226 29.25 20.11 11.24
CA VAL A 226 28.85 21.22 12.12
C VAL A 226 29.40 21.02 13.52
N ALA A 227 29.37 19.80 14.06
CA ALA A 227 29.94 19.50 15.37
C ALA A 227 31.45 19.74 15.40
N ALA A 228 32.18 19.33 14.35
CA ALA A 228 33.61 19.59 14.23
C ALA A 228 33.92 21.09 14.15
N ALA A 229 33.14 21.84 13.35
CA ALA A 229 33.29 23.30 13.26
C ALA A 229 32.96 24.01 14.58
N ALA A 230 31.97 23.52 15.32
CA ALA A 230 31.62 24.03 16.64
C ALA A 230 32.75 23.76 17.66
N GLU A 231 33.36 22.58 17.64
CA GLU A 231 34.50 22.24 18.49
C GLU A 231 35.71 23.15 18.18
N GLN A 232 36.03 23.36 16.90
CA GLN A 232 37.08 24.29 16.48
C GLN A 232 36.79 25.72 16.94
N SER A 233 35.54 26.17 16.82
CA SER A 233 35.11 27.48 17.30
C SER A 233 35.24 27.60 18.82
N ALA A 234 34.90 26.56 19.56
CA ALA A 234 35.03 26.52 21.01
C ALA A 234 36.51 26.58 21.45
N VAL A 235 37.41 25.88 20.75
CA VAL A 235 38.86 25.95 20.99
C VAL A 235 39.39 27.36 20.71
N ALA A 236 39.07 27.94 19.55
CA ALA A 236 39.49 29.31 19.21
C ALA A 236 38.96 30.35 20.22
N MET A 237 37.73 30.18 20.70
CA MET A 237 37.17 31.03 21.76
C MET A 237 37.93 30.88 23.08
N ARG A 238 38.35 29.68 23.46
CA ARG A 238 39.18 29.45 24.67
C ARG A 238 40.55 30.11 24.54
N GLU A 239 41.20 30.01 23.38
CA GLU A 239 42.48 30.66 23.10
C GLU A 239 42.36 32.19 23.14
N ALA A 240 41.29 32.75 22.55
CA ALA A 240 41.00 34.17 22.59
C ALA A 240 40.75 34.65 24.03
N ALA A 241 40.00 33.89 24.83
CA ALA A 241 39.78 34.21 26.24
C ALA A 241 41.08 34.18 27.06
N GLN A 242 41.96 33.21 26.83
CA GLN A 242 43.28 33.14 27.47
C GLN A 242 44.17 34.32 27.08
N THR A 243 44.15 34.70 25.79
CA THR A 243 44.87 35.88 25.29
C THR A 243 44.34 37.16 25.93
N ALA A 244 43.01 37.33 25.99
CA ALA A 244 42.38 38.48 26.64
C ALA A 244 42.73 38.55 28.12
N ALA A 245 42.71 37.42 28.85
CA ALA A 245 43.14 37.37 30.24
C ALA A 245 44.62 37.77 30.42
N GLY A 246 45.50 37.34 29.51
CA GLY A 246 46.90 37.76 29.48
C GLY A 246 47.06 39.26 29.23
N LEU A 247 46.31 39.83 28.28
CA LEU A 247 46.27 41.26 27.99
C LEU A 247 45.76 42.08 29.18
N ILE A 248 44.66 41.64 29.83
CA ILE A 248 44.13 42.30 31.02
C ILE A 248 45.19 42.37 32.12
N ARG A 249 45.92 41.27 32.35
CA ARG A 249 47.00 41.25 33.32
C ARG A 249 48.13 42.21 32.96
N ALA A 250 48.56 42.24 31.69
CA ALA A 250 49.60 43.16 31.24
C ALA A 250 49.16 44.63 31.37
N ILE A 251 47.89 44.94 31.14
CA ILE A 251 47.33 46.28 31.36
C ILE A 251 47.33 46.64 32.84
N GLU A 252 46.96 45.71 33.73
CA GLU A 252 46.98 45.95 35.17
C GLU A 252 48.41 46.16 35.68
N ASP A 253 49.37 45.36 35.21
CA ASP A 253 50.79 45.52 35.54
C ASP A 253 51.31 46.90 35.07
N ALA A 254 51.00 47.31 33.82
CA ALA A 254 51.37 48.62 33.30
C ALA A 254 50.72 49.77 34.08
N ARG A 255 49.46 49.60 34.52
CA ARG A 255 48.77 50.58 35.35
C ARG A 255 49.44 50.74 36.71
N LEU A 256 49.83 49.65 37.37
CA LEU A 256 50.57 49.68 38.62
C LEU A 256 51.94 50.36 38.47
N GLU A 257 52.65 50.11 37.37
CA GLU A 257 53.91 50.81 37.07
C GLU A 257 53.72 52.32 36.86
N VAL A 258 52.64 52.72 36.17
CA VAL A 258 52.30 54.14 35.99
C VAL A 258 51.93 54.81 37.32
N GLU A 259 51.17 54.14 38.19
CA GLU A 259 50.85 54.64 39.54
C GLU A 259 52.13 54.84 40.37
N ALA A 260 53.07 53.88 40.34
CA ALA A 260 54.37 54.00 41.00
C ALA A 260 55.22 55.16 40.43
N ALA A 261 55.23 55.33 39.11
CA ALA A 261 55.92 56.44 38.45
C ALA A 261 55.30 57.80 38.85
N ALA A 262 53.97 57.87 38.97
CA ALA A 262 53.27 59.06 39.44
C ALA A 262 53.65 59.40 40.88
N GLU A 263 53.71 58.43 41.79
CA GLU A 263 54.18 58.65 43.17
C GLU A 263 55.63 59.15 43.23
N ILE A 264 56.51 58.61 42.38
CA ILE A 264 57.89 59.09 42.24
C ILE A 264 57.89 60.54 41.75
N ALA A 265 57.11 60.86 40.72
CA ALA A 265 57.00 62.21 40.18
C ALA A 265 56.44 63.20 41.23
N THR A 266 55.42 62.82 42.01
CA THR A 266 54.89 63.63 43.12
C THR A 266 55.94 63.86 44.20
N ARG A 267 56.70 62.84 44.60
CA ARG A 267 57.82 63.01 45.54
C ARG A 267 58.90 63.93 44.98
N ALA A 268 59.31 63.71 43.73
CA ALA A 268 60.33 64.52 43.07
C ALA A 268 59.89 65.98 42.96
N SER A 269 58.63 66.23 42.62
CA SER A 269 58.03 67.58 42.60
C SER A 269 58.02 68.22 44.00
N GLY A 270 57.66 67.47 45.05
CA GLY A 270 57.74 67.93 46.43
C GLY A 270 59.18 68.28 46.86
N GLN A 271 60.16 67.44 46.52
CA GLN A 271 61.58 67.71 46.78
C GLN A 271 62.08 68.93 45.99
N ALA A 272 61.71 69.07 44.73
CA ALA A 272 62.02 70.25 43.93
C ALA A 272 61.42 71.52 44.55
N GLY A 273 60.17 71.46 45.04
CA GLY A 273 59.54 72.55 45.77
C GLY A 273 60.30 72.93 47.05
N ALA A 274 60.74 71.94 47.84
CA ALA A 274 61.57 72.18 49.01
C ALA A 274 62.95 72.78 48.65
N ALA A 275 63.56 72.34 47.55
CA ALA A 275 64.81 72.89 47.06
C ALA A 275 64.67 74.34 46.59
N VAL A 276 63.55 74.69 45.95
CA VAL A 276 63.22 76.09 45.58
C VAL A 276 63.07 76.93 46.85
N GLY A 277 62.30 76.47 47.85
CA GLY A 277 62.17 77.19 49.11
C GLY A 277 63.50 77.37 49.87
N THR A 278 64.39 76.38 49.78
CA THR A 278 65.76 76.48 50.33
C THR A 278 66.60 77.49 49.56
N SER A 279 66.45 77.56 48.23
CA SER A 279 67.14 78.53 47.38
C SER A 279 66.63 79.97 47.62
N GLU A 280 65.32 80.15 47.85
CA GLU A 280 64.73 81.43 48.27
C GLU A 280 65.31 81.88 49.62
N ALA A 281 65.35 80.98 50.62
CA ALA A 281 65.96 81.27 51.92
C ALA A 281 67.46 81.62 51.81
N LEU A 282 68.22 80.91 50.97
CA LEU A 282 69.62 81.24 50.66
C LEU A 282 69.75 82.60 49.97
N SER A 283 68.82 82.98 49.09
CA SER A 283 68.81 84.29 48.43
C SER A 283 68.54 85.43 49.43
N ASP A 284 67.61 85.22 50.37
CA ASP A 284 67.37 86.17 51.46
C ASP A 284 68.58 86.29 52.39
N HIS A 285 69.25 85.17 52.69
CA HIS A 285 70.54 85.19 53.39
C HIS A 285 71.62 85.93 52.58
N ALA A 286 71.69 85.74 51.26
CA ALA A 286 72.65 86.45 50.42
C ALA A 286 72.41 87.98 50.44
N LYS A 287 71.14 88.44 50.35
CA LYS A 287 70.78 89.85 50.52
C LYS A 287 71.17 90.38 51.92
N SER A 288 70.94 89.58 52.96
CA SER A 288 71.34 89.94 54.32
C SER A 288 72.87 90.05 54.46
N ILE A 289 73.63 89.16 53.83
CA ILE A 289 75.11 89.22 53.81
C ILE A 289 75.57 90.45 53.03
N GLU A 290 74.95 90.77 51.90
CA GLU A 290 75.26 91.97 51.13
C GLU A 290 75.00 93.24 51.94
N SER A 291 73.92 93.28 52.74
CA SER A 291 73.65 94.35 53.70
C SER A 291 74.73 94.46 54.79
N ILE A 292 75.18 93.35 55.36
CA ILE A 292 76.26 93.31 56.36
C ILE A 292 77.60 93.76 55.74
N LEU A 293 77.94 93.30 54.53
CA LEU A 293 79.15 93.71 53.82
C LEU A 293 79.13 95.20 53.46
N GLY A 294 77.96 95.76 53.14
CA GLY A 294 77.76 97.21 52.99
C GLY A 294 78.11 97.95 54.29
N LEU A 295 77.62 97.47 55.44
CA LEU A 295 77.90 98.05 56.75
C LEU A 295 79.41 97.98 57.11
N ILE A 296 80.06 96.85 56.85
CA ILE A 296 81.51 96.68 57.09
C ILE A 296 82.31 97.63 56.19
N ARG A 297 81.89 97.84 54.95
CA ARG A 297 82.54 98.77 54.02
C ARG A 297 82.46 100.21 54.53
N ASP A 298 81.33 100.62 55.09
CA ASP A 298 81.17 101.93 55.71
C ASP A 298 82.05 102.09 56.97
N ILE A 299 82.12 101.07 57.83
CA ILE A 299 82.97 101.08 59.04
C ILE A 299 84.46 101.10 58.68
N ALA A 300 84.88 100.32 57.67
CA ALA A 300 86.27 100.31 57.21
C ALA A 300 86.68 101.66 56.61
N GLY A 301 85.76 102.33 55.89
CA GLY A 301 85.95 103.71 55.45
C GLY A 301 86.21 104.67 56.63
N GLN A 302 85.36 104.62 57.66
CA GLN A 302 85.54 105.43 58.88
C GLN A 302 86.86 105.13 59.63
N THR A 303 87.37 103.91 59.53
CA THR A 303 88.61 103.49 60.21
C THR A 303 89.87 103.95 59.46
N LYS A 304 89.83 103.96 58.12
CA LYS A 304 90.92 104.49 57.28
C LYS A 304 91.14 105.99 57.53
N ASP A 305 90.07 106.77 57.67
CA ASP A 305 90.15 108.20 57.96
C ASP A 305 90.80 108.52 59.33
N ARG A 306 90.74 107.60 60.30
CA ARG A 306 91.46 107.74 61.58
C ARG A 306 92.95 107.45 61.45
N PHE A 307 93.35 106.54 60.57
CA PHE A 307 94.75 106.14 60.41
C PHE A 307 95.58 107.17 59.65
N ASP A 308 95.02 107.79 58.60
CA ASP A 308 95.72 108.88 57.89
C ASP A 308 95.99 110.09 58.79
N ARG A 309 95.16 110.32 59.82
CA ARG A 309 95.41 111.36 60.84
C ARG A 309 96.56 111.02 61.82
N LEU A 310 96.91 109.75 62.01
CA LEU A 310 97.98 109.33 62.93
C LEU A 310 99.37 109.27 62.26
N GLY A 311 99.44 109.01 60.95
CA GLY A 311 100.71 108.97 60.20
C GLY A 311 101.51 110.28 60.23
N VAL A 312 100.83 111.43 60.24
CA VAL A 312 101.48 112.76 60.22
C VAL A 312 102.17 113.09 61.56
N VAL A 313 101.83 112.41 62.66
CA VAL A 313 102.43 112.68 63.99
C VAL A 313 103.73 111.89 64.20
N ALA A 314 103.91 110.75 63.50
CA ALA A 314 105.09 109.89 63.66
C ALA A 314 106.37 110.44 62.98
N GLU A 315 106.25 111.32 61.98
CA GLU A 315 107.40 111.89 61.26
C GLU A 315 108.14 113.01 62.03
N ARG A 316 107.65 113.42 63.20
CA ARG A 316 108.25 114.51 64.00
C ARG A 316 109.09 114.10 65.22
N PHE A 317 109.19 112.80 65.57
CA PHE A 317 109.88 112.35 66.80
C PHE A 317 111.17 111.51 66.60
N ALA A 318 111.60 111.21 65.37
CA ALA A 318 112.80 110.41 65.10
C ALA A 318 114.10 111.23 64.83
N GLY A 319 114.14 112.51 65.24
CA GLY A 319 115.21 113.46 64.92
C GLY A 319 116.24 113.80 66.00
N ALA A 320 116.32 113.09 67.14
CA ALA A 320 117.30 113.41 68.18
C ALA A 320 117.73 112.18 69.02
N ASN A 321 119.05 112.02 69.20
CA ASN A 321 119.84 110.93 69.80
C ASN A 321 120.09 109.73 68.86
N GLY A 322 121.24 109.50 68.23
CA GLY A 322 122.61 110.02 68.31
C GLY A 322 123.51 108.84 67.87
N GLY A 323 124.27 108.97 66.78
CA GLY A 323 124.82 107.82 66.03
C GLY A 323 125.68 106.80 66.78
N ALA A 324 125.56 105.52 66.37
CA ALA A 324 126.58 104.47 66.23
C ALA A 324 125.86 103.14 65.87
N CYS A 325 125.76 102.78 64.59
CA CYS A 325 126.64 101.86 63.82
C CYS A 325 126.32 100.36 63.98
N LEU A 326 125.44 99.84 63.09
CA LEU A 326 125.51 98.61 62.28
C LEU A 326 124.09 98.16 61.89
#